data_AF-A0A226HQ16-F1
#
_entry.id   AF-A0A226HQ16-F1
#
_cell.length_a   1.000
_cell.length_b   1.000
_cell.length_c   1.000
_cell.angle_alpha   90.00
_cell.angle_beta   90.00
_cell.angle_gamma   90.00
#
_symmetry.space_group_name_H-M   'P 1'
#
loop_
_entity.id
_entity.type
_entity.pdbx_description
1 polymer ?
#
loop_
_entity_poly.entity_id
_entity_poly.type
_entity_poly.pdbx_seq_one_letter_code
_entity_poly.pdbx_strand_id
1 'polypeptide(L)'
;MKKILLIALVLSSVNVISAKAKIPLCFPCETIETVQELPTDSEIQKLAGQKVNLSYLNNEYGILWMSVWNTNGRYVLSDISNNTYFEIDPEIASVLKEKHNFDVATAPDPLSFWKKFGGKIIFFILIGLLIWGNLPEKDKKVKPTNI
;
A
#
# COMPACT_ATOMS: atom_id res chain seq x y z
N MET A 1 -5.37 -12.80 -38.76
CA MET A 1 -4.39 -11.74 -38.37
C MET A 1 -4.52 -11.32 -36.91
N LYS A 2 -5.70 -10.89 -36.40
CA LYS A 2 -5.90 -10.55 -34.96
C LYS A 2 -5.50 -11.67 -33.97
N LYS A 3 -5.74 -12.94 -34.30
CA LYS A 3 -5.39 -14.09 -33.43
C LYS A 3 -3.88 -14.38 -33.36
N ILE A 4 -3.12 -14.07 -34.42
CA ILE A 4 -1.67 -14.30 -34.47
C ILE A 4 -0.94 -13.26 -33.63
N LEU A 5 -1.46 -12.02 -33.59
CA LEU A 5 -0.92 -10.94 -32.76
C LEU A 5 -1.14 -11.19 -31.26
N LEU A 6 -2.26 -11.81 -30.89
CA LEU A 6 -2.51 -12.27 -29.51
C LEU A 6 -1.60 -13.43 -29.09
N ILE A 7 -1.31 -14.36 -30.00
CA ILE A 7 -0.42 -15.50 -29.72
C ILE A 7 1.04 -15.03 -29.56
N ALA A 8 1.48 -14.07 -30.37
CA ALA A 8 2.82 -13.48 -30.24
C ALA A 8 3.00 -12.71 -28.93
N LEU A 9 1.97 -12.00 -28.45
CA LEU A 9 2.00 -11.28 -27.18
C LEU A 9 2.11 -12.22 -25.96
N VAL A 10 1.50 -13.42 -26.05
CA VAL A 10 1.54 -14.45 -24.98
C VAL A 10 2.88 -15.21 -24.96
N LEU A 11 3.56 -15.34 -26.11
CA LEU A 11 4.88 -15.99 -26.19
C LEU A 11 6.02 -15.08 -25.71
N SER A 12 5.85 -13.76 -25.69
CA SER A 12 6.85 -12.83 -25.14
C SER A 12 6.90 -12.76 -23.61
N SER A 13 5.93 -13.35 -22.90
CA SER A 13 5.90 -13.35 -21.42
C SER A 13 6.58 -14.54 -20.74
N VAL A 14 7.10 -15.52 -21.50
CA VAL A 14 7.81 -16.69 -20.93
C VAL A 14 9.33 -16.49 -20.91
N ASN A 15 9.79 -15.31 -20.49
CA ASN A 15 11.14 -15.21 -19.94
C ASN A 15 11.05 -15.58 -18.46
N VAL A 16 11.05 -16.87 -18.15
CA VAL A 16 11.27 -17.36 -16.79
C VAL A 16 12.73 -17.08 -16.43
N ILE A 17 13.00 -15.84 -16.01
CA ILE A 17 14.20 -15.50 -15.28
C ILE A 17 14.12 -16.30 -13.97
N SER A 18 14.75 -17.48 -13.98
CA SER A 18 14.99 -18.29 -12.79
C SER A 18 16.07 -17.62 -11.95
N ALA A 19 15.77 -16.43 -11.45
CA ALA A 19 16.39 -15.94 -10.23
C ALA A 19 15.72 -16.71 -9.10
N LYS A 20 16.47 -17.12 -8.07
CA LYS A 20 15.90 -17.45 -6.77
C LYS A 20 15.32 -16.15 -6.17
N ALA A 21 14.27 -15.62 -6.78
CA ALA A 21 13.59 -14.42 -6.36
C ALA A 21 12.88 -14.78 -5.06
N LYS A 22 13.47 -14.38 -3.94
CA LYS A 22 12.74 -14.38 -2.67
C LYS A 22 11.53 -13.48 -2.89
N ILE A 23 10.34 -14.04 -2.74
CA ILE A 23 9.11 -13.27 -2.78
C ILE A 23 9.23 -12.20 -1.69
N PRO A 24 9.07 -10.91 -2.01
CA PRO A 24 9.07 -9.87 -0.99
C PRO A 24 7.80 -10.05 -0.18
N LEU A 25 8.00 -10.53 1.04
CA LEU A 25 6.97 -10.77 2.03
C LEU A 25 7.25 -9.83 3.20
N CYS A 26 6.21 -9.16 3.67
CA CYS A 26 6.26 -8.29 4.83
C CYS A 26 5.18 -8.74 5.81
N PHE A 27 5.57 -9.30 6.96
CA PHE A 27 4.65 -9.92 7.93
C PHE A 27 5.17 -9.87 9.37
N PRO A 28 4.54 -9.06 10.24
CA PRO A 28 4.32 -7.62 10.03
C PRO A 28 5.65 -6.87 9.91
N CYS A 29 5.69 -5.76 9.15
CA CYS A 29 6.81 -4.83 9.22
C CYS A 29 6.34 -3.46 9.69
N GLU A 30 7.14 -2.81 10.50
CA GLU A 30 6.95 -1.41 10.85
C GLU A 30 7.35 -0.53 9.66
N THR A 31 6.43 0.31 9.21
CA THR A 31 6.65 1.26 8.11
C THR A 31 6.36 2.66 8.60
N ILE A 32 7.26 3.60 8.27
CA ILE A 32 7.14 5.02 8.61
C ILE A 32 7.01 5.81 7.31
N GLU A 33 5.95 6.61 7.20
CA GLU A 33 5.74 7.53 6.08
C GLU A 33 5.73 8.97 6.57
N THR A 34 6.54 9.82 5.95
CA THR A 34 6.54 11.25 6.27
C THR A 34 5.27 11.91 5.74
N VAL A 35 4.50 12.51 6.65
CA VAL A 35 3.23 13.19 6.35
C VAL A 35 3.47 14.66 6.07
N GLN A 36 4.31 15.28 6.90
CA GLN A 36 4.64 16.69 6.80
C GLN A 36 6.07 16.95 7.29
N GLU A 37 6.83 17.69 6.48
CA GLU A 37 8.12 18.22 6.90
C GLU A 37 7.91 19.39 7.86
N LEU A 38 8.55 19.33 9.04
CA LEU A 38 8.47 20.41 10.02
C LEU A 38 9.59 21.44 9.76
N PRO A 39 9.31 22.74 9.89
CA PRO A 39 10.32 23.78 9.66
C PRO A 39 11.46 23.68 10.70
N THR A 40 12.69 23.96 10.22
CA THR A 40 13.96 23.79 10.96
C THR A 40 14.05 24.57 12.29
N ASP A 41 13.21 25.59 12.48
CA ASP A 41 13.19 26.42 13.70
C ASP A 41 12.00 26.12 14.64
N SER A 42 11.29 25.02 14.42
CA SER A 42 10.15 24.63 15.27
C SER A 42 10.60 24.29 16.70
N GLU A 43 9.77 24.65 17.68
CA GLU A 43 9.97 24.28 19.08
C GLU A 43 10.04 22.76 19.27
N ILE A 44 9.34 22.03 18.41
CA ILE A 44 9.35 20.56 18.36
C ILE A 44 10.78 20.02 18.11
N GLN A 45 11.56 20.64 17.24
CA GLN A 45 12.95 20.20 16.98
C GLN A 45 13.88 20.53 18.17
N LYS A 46 13.61 21.62 18.89
CA LYS A 46 14.35 21.95 20.12
C LYS A 46 14.04 20.96 21.24
N LEU A 47 12.79 20.54 21.37
CA LEU A 47 12.35 19.53 22.34
C LEU A 47 12.87 18.12 21.98
N ALA A 48 12.86 17.76 20.70
CA ALA A 48 13.39 16.48 20.22
C ALA A 48 14.92 16.43 20.19
N GLY A 49 15.60 17.57 20.27
CA GLY A 49 17.06 17.68 20.21
C GLY A 49 17.67 17.39 18.82
N GLN A 50 16.85 17.13 17.81
CA GLN A 50 17.26 16.87 16.44
C GLN A 50 16.18 17.29 15.44
N LYS A 51 16.55 17.34 14.15
CA LYS A 51 15.59 17.59 13.08
C LYS A 51 14.64 16.40 12.97
N VAL A 52 13.35 16.67 13.06
CA VAL A 52 12.30 15.66 13.00
C VAL A 52 11.19 16.11 12.06
N ASN A 53 10.54 15.14 11.43
CA ASN A 53 9.36 15.33 10.60
C ASN A 53 8.14 14.69 11.28
N LEU A 54 6.96 15.21 10.95
CA LEU A 54 5.71 14.57 11.33
C LEU A 54 5.46 13.40 10.38
N SER A 55 5.36 12.21 10.96
CA SER A 55 5.27 10.96 10.21
C SER A 55 4.16 10.06 10.75
N TYR A 56 3.80 9.05 9.97
CA TYR A 56 2.81 8.05 10.31
C TYR A 56 3.47 6.69 10.35
N LEU A 57 3.38 6.02 11.50
CA LEU A 57 3.91 4.69 11.74
C LEU A 57 2.76 3.69 11.72
N ASN A 58 2.91 2.60 10.97
CA ASN A 58 1.96 1.50 10.93
C ASN A 58 2.66 0.16 10.76
N ASN A 59 1.97 -0.90 11.17
CA ASN A 59 2.36 -2.27 10.88
C ASN A 59 1.74 -2.68 9.54
N GLU A 60 2.58 -2.90 8.54
CA GLU A 60 2.19 -3.31 7.20
C GLU A 60 2.32 -4.83 7.02
N TYR A 61 1.30 -5.41 6.40
CA TYR A 61 1.29 -6.79 5.90
C TYR A 61 1.24 -6.74 4.38
N GLY A 62 2.31 -7.18 3.74
CA GLY A 62 2.52 -6.99 2.31
C GLY A 62 3.02 -8.25 1.61
N ILE A 63 2.61 -8.39 0.35
CA ILE A 63 3.08 -9.43 -0.56
C ILE A 63 3.37 -8.75 -1.89
N LEU A 64 4.51 -9.07 -2.53
CA LEU A 64 4.85 -8.57 -3.86
C LEU A 64 4.79 -7.03 -3.93
N TRP A 65 5.43 -6.34 -2.98
CA TRP A 65 5.48 -4.87 -2.91
C TRP A 65 4.11 -4.17 -2.77
N MET A 66 3.02 -4.93 -2.52
CA MET A 66 1.69 -4.39 -2.28
C MET A 66 1.28 -4.60 -0.83
N SER A 67 0.76 -3.55 -0.20
CA SER A 67 0.12 -3.64 1.12
C SER A 67 -1.23 -4.35 0.99
N VAL A 68 -1.39 -5.44 1.71
CA VAL A 68 -2.65 -6.20 1.81
C VAL A 68 -3.46 -5.69 2.99
N TRP A 69 -2.78 -5.42 4.10
CA TRP A 69 -3.41 -4.98 5.34
C TRP A 69 -2.47 -4.08 6.14
N ASN A 70 -3.03 -3.11 6.87
CA ASN A 70 -2.27 -2.23 7.77
C ASN A 70 -2.94 -2.21 9.14
N THR A 71 -2.14 -2.17 10.21
CA THR A 71 -2.60 -2.14 11.61
C THR A 71 -1.76 -1.18 12.43
N ASN A 72 -2.20 -0.84 13.65
CA ASN A 72 -1.45 -0.03 14.62
C ASN A 72 -0.95 1.32 14.07
N GLY A 73 -1.74 1.93 13.18
CA GLY A 73 -1.45 3.23 12.59
C GLY A 73 -1.53 4.36 13.61
N ARG A 74 -0.46 5.14 13.75
CA ARG A 74 -0.40 6.30 14.64
C ARG A 74 0.59 7.34 14.14
N TYR A 75 0.36 8.60 14.49
CA TYR A 75 1.31 9.67 14.20
C TYR A 75 2.47 9.65 15.18
N VAL A 76 3.67 9.89 14.66
CA VAL A 76 4.94 9.94 15.39
C VAL A 76 5.81 11.05 14.82
N LEU A 77 6.84 11.43 15.56
CA LEU A 77 7.93 12.23 15.00
C LEU A 77 9.03 11.29 14.51
N SER A 78 9.46 11.39 13.27
CA SER A 78 10.58 10.59 12.77
C SER A 78 11.80 11.46 12.48
N ASP A 79 12.99 10.86 12.53
CA ASP A 79 14.17 11.46 11.93
C ASP A 79 13.97 11.64 10.40
N ILE A 80 14.76 12.53 9.79
CA ILE A 80 14.78 12.77 8.34
C ILE A 80 14.99 11.47 7.56
N SER A 81 15.73 10.52 8.13
CA SER A 81 16.00 9.21 7.52
C SER A 81 14.90 8.16 7.72
N ASN A 82 13.84 8.46 8.48
CA ASN A 82 12.77 7.53 8.86
C ASN A 82 13.24 6.20 9.49
N ASN A 83 14.46 6.17 10.05
CA ASN A 83 14.99 4.99 10.74
C ASN A 83 14.60 4.91 12.22
N THR A 84 14.34 6.06 12.83
CA THR A 84 13.98 6.17 14.24
C THR A 84 12.76 7.07 14.39
N TYR A 85 12.00 6.83 15.46
CA TYR A 85 10.82 7.60 15.79
C TYR A 85 10.78 7.95 17.28
N PHE A 86 10.08 9.03 17.58
CA PHE A 86 9.74 9.51 18.92
C PHE A 86 8.22 9.56 19.03
N GLU A 87 7.71 9.16 20.19
CA GLU A 87 6.29 9.27 20.48
C GLU A 87 5.91 10.74 20.71
N ILE A 88 4.68 11.08 20.31
CA ILE A 88 4.14 12.42 20.49
C ILE A 88 3.58 12.51 21.90
N ASP A 89 4.29 13.20 22.79
CA ASP A 89 3.81 13.57 24.12
C ASP A 89 2.67 14.62 24.00
N PRO A 90 1.71 14.67 24.94
CA PRO A 90 0.75 15.76 25.10
C PRO A 90 1.31 17.19 24.88
N GLU A 91 2.51 17.48 25.36
CA GLU A 91 3.15 18.80 25.15
C GLU A 91 3.40 19.05 23.65
N ILE A 92 4.01 18.08 22.96
CA ILE A 92 4.27 18.16 21.52
C ILE A 92 2.96 18.22 20.73
N ALA A 93 1.93 17.48 21.16
CA ALA A 93 0.62 17.50 20.53
C ALA A 93 -0.04 18.90 20.60
N SER A 94 0.09 19.61 21.72
CA SER A 94 -0.39 20.99 21.83
C SER A 94 0.34 21.94 20.89
N VAL A 95 1.68 21.84 20.80
CA VAL A 95 2.49 22.67 19.89
C VAL A 95 2.15 22.39 18.42
N LEU A 96 1.94 21.13 18.04
CA LEU A 96 1.49 20.76 16.69
C LEU A 96 0.13 21.38 16.36
N LYS A 97 -0.81 21.38 17.31
CA LYS A 97 -2.14 21.95 17.12
C LYS A 97 -2.10 23.48 16.99
N GLU A 98 -1.36 24.16 17.87
CA GLU A 98 -1.31 25.62 17.90
C GLU A 98 -0.47 26.23 16.78
N LYS A 99 0.70 25.64 16.49
CA LYS A 99 1.68 26.24 15.56
C LYS A 99 1.68 25.63 14.17
N HIS A 100 1.26 24.37 14.05
CA HIS A 100 1.26 23.64 12.78
C HIS A 100 -0.15 23.28 12.29
N ASN A 101 -1.19 23.72 13.01
CA ASN A 101 -2.61 23.45 12.70
C ASN A 101 -2.88 21.95 12.47
N PHE A 102 -2.18 21.09 13.21
CA PHE A 102 -2.27 19.65 13.09
C PHE A 102 -2.75 19.03 14.40
N ASP A 103 -3.95 18.47 14.40
CA ASP A 103 -4.52 17.79 15.55
C ASP A 103 -4.31 16.28 15.43
N VAL A 104 -3.33 15.75 16.17
CA VAL A 104 -2.97 14.32 16.17
C VAL A 104 -4.14 13.41 16.56
N ALA A 105 -5.05 13.87 17.43
CA ALA A 105 -6.16 13.06 17.91
C ALA A 105 -7.29 12.93 16.88
N THR A 106 -7.43 13.91 15.99
CA THR A 106 -8.52 13.98 15.00
C THR A 106 -8.02 13.76 13.57
N ALA A 107 -6.71 13.74 13.34
CA ALA A 107 -6.13 13.65 12.02
C ALA A 107 -6.51 12.31 11.32
N PRO A 108 -6.93 12.38 10.05
CA PRO A 108 -7.33 11.19 9.30
C PRO A 108 -6.11 10.40 8.84
N ASP A 109 -6.21 9.07 8.88
CA ASP A 109 -5.15 8.16 8.39
C ASP A 109 -4.61 8.62 7.01
N PRO A 110 -3.30 8.95 6.92
CA PRO A 110 -2.70 9.52 5.73
C PRO A 110 -2.35 8.47 4.67
N LEU A 111 -2.51 7.17 4.97
CA LEU A 111 -2.16 6.10 4.04
C LEU A 111 -2.94 6.26 2.72
N SER A 112 -2.23 6.08 1.62
CA SER A 112 -2.81 6.15 0.28
C SER A 112 -3.91 5.10 0.09
N PHE A 113 -4.81 5.37 -0.86
CA PHE A 113 -5.88 4.43 -1.22
C PHE A 113 -5.35 3.02 -1.54
N TRP A 114 -4.21 2.94 -2.25
CA TRP A 114 -3.58 1.67 -2.60
C TRP A 114 -3.03 0.92 -1.39
N LYS A 115 -2.48 1.62 -0.40
CA LYS A 115 -2.06 0.97 0.85
C LYS A 115 -3.25 0.43 1.65
N LYS A 116 -4.37 1.15 1.65
CA LYS A 116 -5.58 0.75 2.41
C LYS A 116 -6.37 -0.40 1.75
N PHE A 117 -6.49 -0.39 0.42
CA PHE A 117 -7.41 -1.26 -0.31
C PHE A 117 -6.78 -2.04 -1.46
N GLY A 118 -5.57 -1.69 -1.91
CA GLY A 118 -4.95 -2.23 -3.12
C GLY A 118 -4.94 -3.75 -3.16
N GLY A 119 -4.33 -4.39 -2.16
CA GLY A 119 -4.28 -5.87 -2.10
C GLY A 119 -5.66 -6.53 -2.10
N LYS A 120 -6.65 -5.92 -1.45
CA LYS A 120 -8.03 -6.44 -1.39
C LYS A 120 -8.70 -6.37 -2.77
N ILE A 121 -8.52 -5.27 -3.49
CA ILE A 121 -9.08 -5.08 -4.84
C ILE A 121 -8.51 -6.12 -5.79
N ILE A 122 -7.18 -6.29 -5.80
CA ILE A 122 -6.53 -7.33 -6.63
C ILE A 122 -7.08 -8.72 -6.28
N PHE A 123 -7.22 -9.02 -5.00
CA PHE A 123 -7.73 -10.31 -4.55
C PHE A 123 -9.15 -10.60 -5.07
N PHE A 124 -10.06 -9.62 -4.98
CA PHE A 124 -11.41 -9.78 -5.53
C PHE A 124 -11.44 -9.91 -7.05
N ILE A 125 -10.57 -9.19 -7.77
CA ILE A 125 -10.44 -9.34 -9.22
C ILE A 125 -10.01 -10.76 -9.59
N LEU A 126 -9.02 -11.31 -8.87
CA LEU A 126 -8.55 -12.68 -9.09
C LEU A 126 -9.66 -13.72 -8.85
N ILE A 127 -10.41 -13.59 -7.75
CA ILE A 127 -11.57 -14.45 -7.47
C ILE A 127 -12.62 -14.33 -8.58
N GLY A 128 -12.94 -13.11 -9.01
CA GLY A 128 -13.92 -12.86 -10.07
C GLY A 128 -13.52 -13.52 -11.39
N LEU A 129 -12.25 -13.44 -11.77
CA LEU A 129 -11.73 -14.10 -12.97
C LEU A 129 -11.75 -15.63 -12.86
N LEU A 130 -11.42 -16.19 -11.70
CA LEU A 130 -11.49 -17.63 -11.47
C LEU A 130 -12.93 -18.15 -11.60
N ILE A 131 -13.91 -17.44 -11.03
CA ILE A 131 -15.32 -17.79 -11.19
C ILE A 131 -15.70 -17.68 -12.66
N TRP A 132 -15.40 -16.55 -13.32
CA TRP A 132 -15.72 -16.31 -14.73
C TRP A 132 -15.17 -17.38 -15.67
N GLY A 133 -13.91 -17.78 -15.46
CA GLY A 133 -13.23 -18.79 -16.26
C GLY A 133 -13.81 -20.20 -16.09
N ASN A 134 -14.50 -20.47 -14.98
CA ASN A 134 -15.14 -21.76 -14.70
C ASN A 134 -16.64 -21.79 -15.02
N LEU A 135 -17.22 -20.72 -15.60
CA LEU A 135 -18.61 -20.80 -16.06
C LEU A 135 -18.72 -21.76 -17.25
N PRO A 136 -19.65 -22.74 -17.20
CA PRO A 136 -19.88 -23.65 -18.32
C PRO A 136 -20.35 -22.87 -19.55
N GLU A 137 -19.80 -23.22 -20.71
CA GLU A 137 -20.22 -22.63 -21.99
C GLU A 137 -21.70 -22.97 -22.21
N LYS A 138 -22.53 -21.96 -22.54
CA LYS A 138 -23.95 -22.18 -22.80
C LYS A 138 -24.08 -23.14 -23.98
N ASP A 139 -24.79 -24.25 -23.78
CA ASP A 139 -25.01 -25.25 -24.83
C ASP A 139 -25.46 -24.59 -26.13
N LYS A 140 -24.67 -24.81 -27.19
CA LYS A 140 -25.01 -24.31 -28.52
C LYS A 140 -26.29 -25.01 -28.94
N LYS A 141 -27.38 -24.25 -29.08
CA LYS A 141 -28.65 -24.78 -29.59
C LYS A 141 -28.42 -25.33 -31.00
N VAL A 142 -28.37 -26.66 -31.10
CA VAL A 142 -28.28 -27.37 -32.38
C VAL A 142 -29.58 -27.12 -33.14
N LYS A 143 -29.49 -26.49 -34.31
CA LYS A 143 -30.64 -26.34 -35.21
C LYS A 143 -30.62 -27.51 -36.21
N PRO A 144 -31.76 -28.20 -36.43
CA PRO A 144 -31.84 -29.25 -37.43
C PRO A 144 -31.69 -28.63 -38.83
N THR A 145 -30.85 -29.25 -39.66
CA THR A 145 -30.76 -28.98 -41.10
C THR A 145 -31.47 -30.12 -41.82
N ASN A 146 -32.45 -29.79 -42.68
CA ASN A 146 -33.08 -30.80 -43.53
C ASN A 146 -32.08 -31.29 -44.59
N ILE A 147 -32.07 -32.60 -44.82
CA ILE A 147 -31.30 -33.29 -45.86
C ILE A 147 -32.10 -33.28 -47.15
#